data_AF-A0A2E6HAE2-F1
#
_entry.id   AF-A0A2E6HAE2-F1
#
_cell.length_a   1.000
_cell.length_b   1.000
_cell.length_c   1.000
_cell.angle_alpha   90.00
_cell.angle_beta   90.00
_cell.angle_gamma   90.00
#
_symmetry.space_group_name_H-M   'P 1'
#
loop_
_entity.id
_entity.type
_entity.pdbx_description
1 polymer ?
#
loop_
_entity_poly.entity_id
_entity_poly.type
_entity_poly.pdbx_seq_one_letter_code
_entity_poly.pdbx_strand_id
1 'polypeptide(L)'
;MMHKLLGVLAFIIFSTNIHAAIWNDTETWSIEWEQKFATWMKSEEVHKNIFVGTGSKYHGIKADCADASYALRAIFSLENNLPFKVINPSGGRDGKYKYLTNRTHKFDGAGSSAEKRLIAMVNYLGGSVGTEHLSHHDTLPVKIEAIDAGMMFTYKLKRRFRRTIRHSYNIKAVTQYGDFDVIYSTQAIAKENLSMIHRNGYSFSQIPHGVWGFKRWKWPQHEGMRNRSLPDEINYSEEQFKLANDLGKKFFRYVKDKLKTVTEAPQELLERKFRLLCVESRDRIEYVNQGYLHHMATNGKCMNYADYDAYSTPARDAALLASYERFEEDYKEVVKEGLEGLVDYEILEMAKAIVEGVEVDSEVEKDLYKLCSVKYMDDKKMHMAELYRRLKGGLLSSHPNDLLPQRWGDTTRNRTKCKVWY
;
A
#
# COMPACT_ATOMS: atom_id res chain seq x y z
N MET A 1 -32.75 54.55 -59.82
CA MET A 1 -32.21 53.18 -59.67
C MET A 1 -31.22 53.17 -58.51
N MET A 2 -31.67 52.69 -57.34
CA MET A 2 -30.87 52.56 -56.13
C MET A 2 -30.16 51.20 -56.13
N HIS A 3 -28.83 51.20 -56.12
CA HIS A 3 -28.02 50.04 -55.76
C HIS A 3 -27.00 50.48 -54.71
N LYS A 4 -27.24 50.15 -53.44
CA LYS A 4 -26.18 50.10 -52.43
C LYS A 4 -26.39 48.93 -51.46
N LEU A 5 -25.47 47.98 -51.63
CA LEU A 5 -24.84 47.11 -50.64
C LEU A 5 -25.72 46.38 -49.61
N LEU A 6 -25.91 45.09 -49.88
CA LEU A 6 -25.94 44.04 -48.86
C LEU A 6 -24.61 44.05 -48.08
N GLY A 7 -24.65 44.41 -46.79
CA GLY A 7 -23.57 44.16 -45.86
C GLY A 7 -23.77 42.80 -45.19
N VAL A 8 -23.11 41.76 -45.70
CA VAL A 8 -23.03 40.45 -45.02
C VAL A 8 -22.00 40.59 -43.90
N LEU A 9 -22.48 40.74 -42.66
CA LEU A 9 -21.67 40.69 -41.46
C LEU A 9 -21.27 39.22 -41.20
N ALA A 10 -20.15 38.78 -41.77
CA ALA A 10 -19.56 37.49 -41.46
C ALA A 10 -19.02 37.52 -40.02
N PHE A 11 -19.82 37.02 -39.08
CA PHE A 11 -19.37 36.75 -37.72
C PHE A 11 -18.39 35.58 -37.76
N ILE A 12 -17.10 35.88 -37.89
CA ILE A 12 -16.03 34.90 -37.68
C ILE A 12 -16.05 34.58 -36.19
N ILE A 13 -16.77 33.52 -35.83
CA ILE A 13 -16.67 32.90 -34.50
C ILE A 13 -15.27 32.27 -34.47
N PHE A 14 -14.29 33.06 -34.02
CA PHE A 14 -13.01 32.52 -33.60
C PHE A 14 -13.29 31.63 -32.39
N SER A 15 -13.33 30.33 -32.62
CA SER A 15 -13.30 29.31 -31.57
C SER A 15 -11.98 29.48 -30.82
N THR A 16 -11.98 30.32 -29.78
CA THR A 16 -10.86 30.37 -28.84
C THR A 16 -10.84 29.00 -28.17
N ASN A 17 -9.83 28.18 -28.51
CA ASN A 17 -9.52 26.99 -27.74
C ASN A 17 -9.07 27.48 -26.36
N ILE A 18 -10.02 27.61 -25.43
CA ILE A 18 -9.75 27.89 -24.03
C ILE A 18 -9.09 26.62 -23.49
N HIS A 19 -7.76 26.58 -23.57
CA HIS A 19 -6.96 25.54 -22.95
C HIS A 19 -7.08 25.70 -21.44
N ALA A 20 -7.61 24.68 -20.77
CA ALA A 20 -7.92 24.77 -19.35
C ALA A 20 -6.97 23.86 -18.56
N ALA A 21 -6.12 24.45 -17.72
CA ALA A 21 -5.39 23.70 -16.70
C ALA A 21 -6.36 22.79 -15.92
N ILE A 22 -5.88 21.63 -15.44
CA ILE A 22 -6.71 20.73 -14.61
C ILE A 22 -7.26 21.53 -13.42
N TRP A 23 -6.37 22.27 -12.75
CA TRP A 23 -6.70 23.37 -11.84
C TRP A 23 -5.57 24.39 -11.83
N ASN A 24 -5.89 25.61 -11.43
CA ASN A 24 -4.89 26.65 -11.16
C ASN A 24 -4.50 26.57 -9.70
N ASP A 25 -3.20 26.49 -9.43
CA ASP A 25 -2.68 26.58 -8.07
C ASP A 25 -2.45 28.05 -7.67
N THR A 26 -2.83 28.38 -6.42
CA THR A 26 -2.63 29.70 -5.79
C THR A 26 -1.76 29.61 -4.54
N GLU A 27 -1.54 28.39 -4.05
CA GLU A 27 -0.75 28.08 -2.86
C GLU A 27 0.63 27.51 -3.25
N THR A 28 1.52 27.34 -2.27
CA THR A 28 2.80 26.64 -2.46
C THR A 28 3.00 25.67 -1.31
N TRP A 29 3.59 24.50 -1.61
CA TRP A 29 3.87 23.52 -0.57
C TRP A 29 4.80 24.08 0.50
N SER A 30 4.45 23.84 1.75
CA SER A 30 5.22 24.23 2.93
C SER A 30 5.05 23.15 4.01
N ILE A 31 5.74 23.30 5.13
CA ILE A 31 5.60 22.34 6.23
C ILE A 31 4.19 22.38 6.84
N GLU A 32 3.53 23.53 6.85
CA GLU A 32 2.14 23.68 7.29
C GLU A 32 1.18 22.94 6.36
N TRP A 33 1.42 23.00 5.04
CA TRP A 33 0.64 22.24 4.07
C TRP A 33 0.91 20.73 4.16
N GLU A 34 2.13 20.30 4.49
CA GLU A 34 2.41 18.90 4.80
C GLU A 34 1.68 18.44 6.07
N GLN A 35 1.57 19.27 7.11
CA GLN A 35 0.80 18.95 8.31
C GLN A 35 -0.71 18.86 8.02
N LYS A 36 -1.23 19.74 7.16
CA LYS A 36 -2.63 19.66 6.69
C LYS A 36 -2.85 18.39 5.85
N PHE A 37 -1.89 18.03 4.99
CA PHE A 37 -1.94 16.79 4.22
C PHE A 37 -1.91 15.55 5.12
N ALA A 38 -1.03 15.53 6.13
CA ALA A 38 -0.99 14.50 7.15
C ALA A 38 -2.32 14.39 7.91
N THR A 39 -2.96 15.52 8.23
CA THR A 39 -4.28 15.55 8.87
C THR A 39 -5.38 15.00 7.97
N TRP A 40 -5.40 15.39 6.69
CA TRP A 40 -6.33 14.85 5.70
C TRP A 40 -6.13 13.34 5.50
N MET A 41 -4.89 12.88 5.44
CA MET A 41 -4.54 11.45 5.36
C MET A 41 -5.03 10.63 6.54
N LYS A 42 -5.15 11.22 7.74
CA LYS A 42 -5.73 10.57 8.92
C LYS A 42 -7.25 10.54 8.92
N SER A 43 -7.89 11.40 8.15
CA SER A 43 -9.34 11.59 8.16
C SER A 43 -10.12 10.46 7.47
N GLU A 44 -11.44 10.50 7.61
CA GLU A 44 -12.37 9.59 6.93
C GLU A 44 -12.48 9.87 5.42
N GLU A 45 -12.02 11.03 4.94
CA GLU A 45 -11.98 11.35 3.51
C GLU A 45 -11.00 10.41 2.77
N VAL A 46 -9.96 9.94 3.44
CA VAL A 46 -9.01 8.96 2.89
C VAL A 46 -9.44 7.56 3.31
N HIS A 47 -10.38 6.98 2.57
CA HIS A 47 -10.92 5.65 2.86
C HIS A 47 -10.72 4.68 1.69
N LYS A 48 -10.85 3.37 1.96
CA LYS A 48 -10.58 2.31 0.96
C LYS A 48 -11.42 2.38 -0.32
N ASN A 49 -12.58 3.02 -0.27
CA ASN A 49 -13.51 3.13 -1.40
C ASN A 49 -13.36 4.45 -2.17
N ILE A 50 -12.40 5.32 -1.83
CA ILE A 50 -12.26 6.65 -2.46
C ILE A 50 -12.18 6.59 -3.99
N PHE A 51 -11.63 5.53 -4.58
CA PHE A 51 -11.50 5.39 -6.04
C PHE A 51 -12.59 4.57 -6.72
N VAL A 52 -13.36 3.80 -5.97
CA VAL A 52 -14.31 2.81 -6.53
C VAL A 52 -15.75 3.01 -6.06
N GLY A 53 -15.98 3.74 -4.98
CA GLY A 53 -17.30 4.07 -4.48
C GLY A 53 -18.03 4.98 -5.46
N THR A 54 -19.25 4.64 -5.83
CA THR A 54 -20.06 5.38 -6.81
C THR A 54 -20.42 6.79 -6.35
N GLY A 55 -20.43 7.06 -5.05
CA GLY A 55 -20.62 8.39 -4.46
C GLY A 55 -19.34 9.24 -4.37
N SER A 56 -18.17 8.68 -4.70
CA SER A 56 -16.91 9.43 -4.63
C SER A 56 -16.71 10.33 -5.85
N LYS A 57 -16.24 11.57 -5.62
CA LYS A 57 -15.81 12.48 -6.69
C LYS A 57 -14.63 11.93 -7.51
N TYR A 58 -13.88 10.99 -6.93
CA TYR A 58 -12.69 10.38 -7.51
C TYR A 58 -12.95 8.95 -8.00
N HIS A 59 -14.23 8.57 -8.16
CA HIS A 59 -14.61 7.32 -8.77
C HIS A 59 -14.01 7.17 -10.17
N GLY A 60 -13.34 6.04 -10.42
CA GLY A 60 -12.73 5.71 -11.72
C GLY A 60 -11.21 5.90 -11.79
N ILE A 61 -10.56 6.28 -10.69
CA ILE A 61 -9.11 6.17 -10.56
C ILE A 61 -8.72 4.68 -10.47
N LYS A 62 -7.96 4.19 -11.45
CA LYS A 62 -7.45 2.82 -11.49
C LYS A 62 -6.06 2.76 -10.88
N ALA A 63 -5.98 3.05 -9.59
CA ALA A 63 -4.71 3.16 -8.91
C ALA A 63 -4.16 1.78 -8.52
N ASP A 64 -2.95 1.44 -8.98
CA ASP A 64 -2.12 0.41 -8.36
C ASP A 64 -1.28 1.00 -7.20
N CYS A 65 -0.34 0.21 -6.68
CA CYS A 65 0.63 0.56 -5.63
C CYS A 65 1.07 2.04 -5.64
N ALA A 66 1.79 2.48 -6.67
CA ALA A 66 2.39 3.81 -6.71
C ALA A 66 1.38 4.87 -7.14
N ASP A 67 0.44 4.46 -7.98
CA ASP A 67 -0.63 5.32 -8.49
C ASP A 67 -1.51 5.81 -7.35
N ALA A 68 -1.76 4.96 -6.34
CA ALA A 68 -2.51 5.35 -5.15
C ALA A 68 -1.81 6.50 -4.41
N SER A 69 -0.47 6.45 -4.32
CA SER A 69 0.31 7.55 -3.73
C SER A 69 0.17 8.83 -4.55
N TYR A 70 0.34 8.77 -5.88
CA TYR A 70 0.15 9.94 -6.74
C TYR A 70 -1.27 10.49 -6.66
N ALA A 71 -2.28 9.61 -6.68
CA ALA A 71 -3.68 9.97 -6.61
C ALA A 71 -3.99 10.75 -5.33
N LEU A 72 -3.61 10.21 -4.17
CA LEU A 72 -3.84 10.85 -2.87
C LEU A 72 -3.18 12.23 -2.80
N ARG A 73 -1.93 12.36 -3.26
CA ARG A 73 -1.23 13.64 -3.30
C ARG A 73 -1.89 14.64 -4.25
N ALA A 74 -2.28 14.19 -5.44
CA ALA A 74 -2.89 15.03 -6.45
C ALA A 74 -4.31 15.48 -6.07
N ILE A 75 -5.09 14.61 -5.41
CA ILE A 75 -6.41 14.93 -4.84
C ILE A 75 -6.27 16.05 -3.81
N PHE A 76 -5.43 15.87 -2.80
CA PHE A 76 -5.23 16.91 -1.79
C PHE A 76 -4.73 18.21 -2.42
N SER A 77 -3.88 18.11 -3.45
CA SER A 77 -3.39 19.29 -4.18
C SER A 77 -4.52 20.04 -4.90
N LEU A 78 -5.42 19.32 -5.56
CA LEU A 78 -6.59 19.88 -6.23
C LEU A 78 -7.52 20.56 -5.21
N GLU A 79 -7.83 19.89 -4.10
CA GLU A 79 -8.76 20.39 -3.09
C GLU A 79 -8.27 21.65 -2.37
N ASN A 80 -6.96 21.90 -2.40
CA ASN A 80 -6.32 23.00 -1.68
C ASN A 80 -5.58 23.98 -2.61
N ASN A 81 -5.81 23.92 -3.91
CA ASN A 81 -5.15 24.79 -4.92
C ASN A 81 -3.61 24.80 -4.81
N LEU A 82 -3.01 23.65 -4.48
CA LEU A 82 -1.56 23.46 -4.43
C LEU A 82 -1.04 22.97 -5.78
N PRO A 83 0.22 23.28 -6.13
CA PRO A 83 0.82 22.75 -7.34
C PRO A 83 1.03 21.25 -7.20
N PHE A 84 0.82 20.53 -8.30
CA PHE A 84 1.22 19.14 -8.46
C PHE A 84 2.19 19.04 -9.62
N LYS A 85 3.34 18.39 -9.39
CA LYS A 85 4.43 18.29 -10.35
C LYS A 85 5.22 17.03 -10.10
N VAL A 86 5.40 16.23 -11.15
CA VAL A 86 6.17 14.98 -11.13
C VAL A 86 7.00 14.88 -12.40
N ILE A 87 8.07 14.08 -12.39
CA ILE A 87 8.84 13.83 -13.62
C ILE A 87 7.92 13.17 -14.65
N ASN A 88 7.94 13.70 -15.88
CA ASN A 88 7.06 13.20 -16.93
C ASN A 88 7.53 11.81 -17.40
N PRO A 89 6.68 10.77 -17.28
CA PRO A 89 7.08 9.42 -17.70
C PRO A 89 7.24 9.25 -19.21
N SER A 90 6.69 10.15 -20.04
CA SER A 90 6.79 10.04 -21.49
C SER A 90 8.20 10.30 -22.04
N GLY A 91 9.21 10.45 -21.18
CA GLY A 91 10.61 10.57 -21.59
C GLY A 91 10.97 11.94 -22.14
N GLY A 92 10.23 13.00 -21.80
CA GLY A 92 10.69 14.37 -22.04
C GLY A 92 11.95 14.64 -21.20
N ARG A 93 13.13 14.45 -21.78
CA ARG A 93 14.39 14.51 -21.01
C ARG A 93 14.81 15.95 -20.68
N ASP A 94 14.39 16.93 -21.49
CA ASP A 94 14.79 18.32 -21.36
C ASP A 94 13.65 19.32 -21.67
N GLY A 95 13.77 20.52 -21.11
CA GLY A 95 12.92 21.67 -21.43
C GLY A 95 11.46 21.57 -20.95
N LYS A 96 10.54 22.06 -21.78
CA LYS A 96 9.12 22.31 -21.46
C LYS A 96 8.32 21.06 -21.03
N TYR A 97 8.76 19.86 -21.42
CA TYR A 97 8.00 18.61 -21.22
C TYR A 97 8.60 17.69 -20.15
N LYS A 98 9.60 18.18 -19.41
CA LYS A 98 10.28 17.41 -18.35
C LYS A 98 9.35 16.98 -17.22
N TYR A 99 8.32 17.77 -16.94
CA TYR A 99 7.40 17.53 -15.83
C TYR A 99 5.96 17.40 -16.33
N LEU A 100 5.21 16.49 -15.70
CA LEU A 100 3.75 16.52 -15.75
C LEU A 100 3.26 17.37 -14.58
N THR A 101 2.38 18.33 -14.86
CA THR A 101 1.87 19.27 -13.85
C THR A 101 0.37 19.46 -13.94
N ASN A 102 -0.25 19.94 -12.86
CA ASN A 102 -1.67 20.33 -12.86
C ASN A 102 -2.04 21.39 -13.89
N ARG A 103 -1.06 22.20 -14.32
CA ARG A 103 -1.23 23.27 -15.32
C ARG A 103 -1.27 22.76 -16.77
N THR A 104 -1.19 21.45 -16.99
CA THR A 104 -1.26 20.85 -18.33
C THR A 104 -2.67 20.92 -18.91
N HIS A 105 -2.78 21.11 -20.23
CA HIS A 105 -4.02 21.04 -21.01
C HIS A 105 -4.20 19.67 -21.71
N LYS A 106 -3.31 18.71 -21.40
CA LYS A 106 -3.32 17.37 -22.03
C LYS A 106 -4.65 16.62 -21.82
N PHE A 107 -5.40 16.97 -20.79
CA PHE A 107 -6.60 16.26 -20.36
C PHE A 107 -7.89 17.05 -20.59
N ASP A 108 -7.88 18.15 -21.36
CA ASP A 108 -9.07 18.98 -21.63
C ASP A 108 -10.24 18.16 -22.18
N GLY A 109 -9.94 17.14 -23.00
CA GLY A 109 -10.95 16.23 -23.57
C GLY A 109 -11.56 15.23 -22.58
N ALA A 110 -11.06 15.12 -21.34
CA ALA A 110 -11.58 14.17 -20.35
C ALA A 110 -12.90 14.63 -19.70
N GLY A 111 -13.22 15.93 -19.81
CA GLY A 111 -14.46 16.51 -19.28
C GLY A 111 -14.27 17.92 -18.73
N SER A 112 -15.39 18.57 -18.41
CA SER A 112 -15.40 19.97 -17.96
C SER A 112 -14.90 20.17 -16.52
N SER A 113 -15.10 19.19 -15.63
CA SER A 113 -14.70 19.31 -14.22
C SER A 113 -13.20 19.05 -14.01
N ALA A 114 -12.62 19.64 -12.96
CA ALA A 114 -11.23 19.42 -12.58
C ALA A 114 -10.99 17.97 -12.14
N GLU A 115 -11.96 17.37 -11.45
CA GLU A 115 -11.91 15.99 -10.97
C GLU A 115 -11.84 14.99 -12.12
N LYS A 116 -12.64 15.15 -13.18
CA LYS A 116 -12.56 14.28 -14.37
C LYS A 116 -11.19 14.36 -15.04
N ARG A 117 -10.62 15.56 -15.11
CA ARG A 117 -9.30 15.80 -15.69
C ARG A 117 -8.18 15.25 -14.79
N LEU A 118 -8.34 15.34 -13.47
CA LEU A 118 -7.47 14.71 -12.47
C LEU A 118 -7.48 13.18 -12.61
N ILE A 119 -8.67 12.57 -12.69
CA ILE A 119 -8.82 11.11 -12.88
C ILE A 119 -8.08 10.67 -14.15
N ALA A 120 -8.25 11.40 -15.26
CA ALA A 120 -7.54 11.12 -16.50
C ALA A 120 -6.02 11.29 -16.36
N MET A 121 -5.54 12.31 -15.63
CA MET A 121 -4.12 12.51 -15.37
C MET A 121 -3.52 11.38 -14.53
N VAL A 122 -4.19 10.97 -13.46
CA VAL A 122 -3.72 9.90 -12.56
C VAL A 122 -3.71 8.56 -13.30
N ASN A 123 -4.75 8.25 -14.07
CA ASN A 123 -4.77 7.02 -14.88
C ASN A 123 -3.71 7.03 -15.98
N TYR A 124 -3.42 8.20 -16.56
CA TYR A 124 -2.30 8.36 -17.49
C TYR A 124 -0.94 8.12 -16.81
N LEU A 125 -0.77 8.65 -15.59
CA LEU A 125 0.42 8.37 -14.78
C LEU A 125 0.55 6.88 -14.50
N GLY A 126 -0.49 6.20 -14.03
CA GLY A 126 -0.41 4.77 -13.72
C GLY A 126 -0.15 3.86 -14.90
N GLY A 127 -0.51 4.27 -16.12
CA GLY A 127 -0.09 3.58 -17.34
C GLY A 127 1.39 3.75 -17.70
N SER A 128 2.12 4.65 -17.02
CA SER A 128 3.41 5.18 -17.49
C SER A 128 4.52 5.23 -16.41
N VAL A 129 4.18 5.37 -15.13
CA VAL A 129 5.09 5.32 -13.98
C VAL A 129 4.82 4.09 -13.11
N GLY A 130 5.75 3.79 -12.20
CA GLY A 130 5.52 2.79 -11.16
C GLY A 130 6.35 3.11 -9.92
N THR A 131 6.35 2.22 -8.94
CA THR A 131 7.04 2.43 -7.65
C THR A 131 8.55 2.73 -7.78
N GLU A 132 9.20 2.27 -8.86
CA GLU A 132 10.59 2.64 -9.19
C GLU A 132 10.72 4.14 -9.46
N HIS A 133 9.83 4.69 -10.29
CA HIS A 133 9.82 6.11 -10.61
C HIS A 133 9.56 6.95 -9.35
N LEU A 134 8.51 6.60 -8.60
CA LEU A 134 8.14 7.23 -7.34
C LEU A 134 9.32 7.27 -6.35
N SER A 135 10.03 6.15 -6.17
CA SER A 135 11.10 6.04 -5.17
C SER A 135 12.39 6.79 -5.55
N HIS A 136 12.68 6.90 -6.85
CA HIS A 136 13.89 7.51 -7.37
C HIS A 136 13.76 9.01 -7.63
N HIS A 137 12.58 9.46 -8.05
CA HIS A 137 12.43 10.77 -8.68
C HIS A 137 11.61 11.74 -7.83
N ASP A 138 10.38 11.36 -7.47
CA ASP A 138 9.39 12.30 -6.90
C ASP A 138 9.34 12.26 -5.37
N THR A 139 10.14 11.39 -4.74
CA THR A 139 10.22 11.26 -3.29
C THR A 139 11.66 11.30 -2.78
N LEU A 140 11.81 11.53 -1.48
CA LEU A 140 13.08 11.62 -0.78
C LEU A 140 13.05 10.82 0.53
N PRO A 141 14.18 10.23 0.96
CA PRO A 141 14.27 9.53 2.24
C PRO A 141 14.27 10.54 3.40
N VAL A 142 13.63 10.16 4.50
CA VAL A 142 13.44 11.03 5.67
C VAL A 142 14.11 10.47 6.92
N LYS A 143 14.31 11.35 7.91
CA LYS A 143 14.64 10.95 9.28
C LYS A 143 13.56 10.02 9.84
N ILE A 144 13.97 9.02 10.63
CA ILE A 144 13.07 8.06 11.26
C ILE A 144 12.13 8.76 12.21
N GLU A 145 12.63 9.68 13.04
CA GLU A 145 11.80 10.42 14.00
C GLU A 145 10.80 11.39 13.35
N ALA A 146 10.96 11.68 12.06
CA ALA A 146 10.07 12.56 11.32
C ALA A 146 8.97 11.79 10.55
N ILE A 147 8.94 10.45 10.62
CA ILE A 147 7.94 9.64 9.93
C ILE A 147 6.54 9.94 10.49
N ASP A 148 5.60 10.30 9.61
CA ASP A 148 4.22 10.64 9.97
C ASP A 148 3.25 10.31 8.81
N ALA A 149 1.96 10.57 9.01
CA ALA A 149 0.91 10.49 8.03
C ALA A 149 1.22 11.31 6.74
N GLY A 150 0.76 10.81 5.60
CA GLY A 150 1.05 11.38 4.27
C GLY A 150 2.43 11.03 3.72
N MET A 151 3.28 10.38 4.51
CA MET A 151 4.47 9.71 4.00
C MET A 151 4.14 8.34 3.42
N MET A 152 5.17 7.69 2.86
CA MET A 152 5.03 6.36 2.30
C MET A 152 6.21 5.47 2.65
N PHE A 153 5.98 4.17 2.59
CA PHE A 153 7.03 3.17 2.65
C PHE A 153 7.11 2.46 1.31
N THR A 154 8.28 2.45 0.67
CA THR A 154 8.51 1.76 -0.60
C THR A 154 9.52 0.62 -0.44
N TYR A 155 9.29 -0.50 -1.13
CA TYR A 155 10.26 -1.59 -1.14
C TYR A 155 10.45 -2.19 -2.53
N LYS A 156 11.61 -2.83 -2.71
CA LYS A 156 11.95 -3.65 -3.88
C LYS A 156 12.52 -4.98 -3.44
N LEU A 157 11.91 -6.06 -3.91
CA LEU A 157 12.36 -7.42 -3.69
C LEU A 157 12.99 -7.96 -4.97
N LYS A 158 14.29 -8.24 -4.93
CA LYS A 158 14.96 -9.01 -5.99
C LYS A 158 14.66 -10.49 -5.79
N ARG A 159 14.19 -11.15 -6.84
CA ARG A 159 13.90 -12.58 -6.85
C ARG A 159 14.77 -13.30 -7.87
N ARG A 160 14.65 -14.64 -7.97
CA ARG A 160 15.39 -15.43 -8.96
C ARG A 160 15.10 -14.93 -10.38
N PHE A 161 16.06 -15.09 -11.30
CA PHE A 161 15.95 -14.69 -12.70
C PHE A 161 15.77 -13.17 -12.97
N ARG A 162 16.39 -12.31 -12.15
CA ARG A 162 16.44 -10.84 -12.32
C ARG A 162 15.07 -10.13 -12.28
N ARG A 163 14.04 -10.77 -11.73
CA ARG A 163 12.72 -10.16 -11.57
C ARG A 163 12.62 -9.43 -10.24
N THR A 164 11.85 -8.35 -10.24
CA THR A 164 11.76 -7.44 -9.11
C THR A 164 10.31 -7.13 -8.81
N ILE A 165 9.88 -7.46 -7.60
CA ILE A 165 8.58 -7.02 -7.07
C ILE A 165 8.82 -5.66 -6.42
N ARG A 166 7.92 -4.72 -6.63
CA ARG A 166 7.96 -3.40 -6.00
C ARG A 166 6.61 -3.05 -5.45
N HIS A 167 6.61 -2.28 -4.38
CA HIS A 167 5.37 -1.86 -3.75
C HIS A 167 5.55 -0.58 -2.94
N SER A 168 4.45 0.11 -2.71
CA SER A 168 4.35 1.32 -1.91
C SER A 168 3.13 1.26 -1.02
N TYR A 169 3.32 1.69 0.22
CA TYR A 169 2.26 1.88 1.21
C TYR A 169 2.15 3.36 1.55
N ASN A 170 0.94 3.91 1.58
CA ASN A 170 0.72 5.25 2.12
C ASN A 170 0.46 5.14 3.61
N ILE A 171 1.18 5.91 4.41
CA ILE A 171 1.02 5.96 5.86
C ILE A 171 -0.14 6.89 6.15
N LYS A 172 -1.24 6.34 6.70
CA LYS A 172 -2.36 7.11 7.23
C LYS A 172 -2.04 7.67 8.60
N ALA A 173 -1.36 6.92 9.45
CA ALA A 173 -0.96 7.35 10.79
C ALA A 173 0.20 6.49 11.32
N VAL A 174 0.88 7.00 12.34
CA VAL A 174 1.71 6.21 13.25
C VAL A 174 0.89 6.01 14.53
N THR A 175 0.70 4.76 14.97
CA THR A 175 -0.06 4.45 16.18
C THR A 175 0.74 4.88 17.41
N GLN A 176 0.07 5.02 18.56
CA GLN A 176 0.75 5.35 19.83
C GLN A 176 1.84 4.35 20.23
N TYR A 177 1.79 3.12 19.71
CA TYR A 177 2.78 2.08 19.95
C TYR A 177 3.90 2.03 18.90
N GLY A 178 3.90 2.95 17.92
CA GLY A 178 4.91 3.03 16.87
C GLY A 178 4.71 2.08 15.68
N ASP A 179 3.58 1.37 15.61
CA ASP A 179 3.16 0.62 14.42
C ASP A 179 2.46 1.57 13.42
N PHE A 180 2.15 1.11 12.21
CA PHE A 180 1.63 1.97 11.14
C PHE A 180 0.17 1.69 10.79
N ASP A 181 -0.63 2.73 10.63
CA ASP A 181 -1.87 2.64 9.87
C ASP A 181 -1.57 2.93 8.40
N VAL A 182 -1.91 2.00 7.49
CA VAL A 182 -1.53 2.08 6.08
C VAL A 182 -2.71 1.88 5.14
N ILE A 183 -2.69 2.62 4.02
CA ILE A 183 -3.63 2.44 2.91
C ILE A 183 -2.86 2.27 1.58
N TYR A 184 -3.22 1.24 0.82
CA TYR A 184 -2.47 0.88 -0.39
C TYR A 184 -3.32 0.11 -1.39
N SER A 185 -2.87 0.09 -2.64
CA SER A 185 -3.48 -0.68 -3.73
C SER A 185 -2.49 -1.67 -4.33
N THR A 186 -2.98 -2.62 -5.13
CA THR A 186 -2.15 -3.62 -5.84
C THR A 186 -2.56 -3.69 -7.31
N GLN A 187 -1.73 -4.32 -8.15
CA GLN A 187 -2.08 -4.53 -9.56
C GLN A 187 -3.39 -5.30 -9.74
N ALA A 188 -3.66 -6.30 -8.89
CA ALA A 188 -4.92 -7.04 -8.91
C ALA A 188 -6.12 -6.13 -8.59
N ILE A 189 -6.00 -5.30 -7.54
CA ILE A 189 -7.03 -4.32 -7.16
C ILE A 189 -7.31 -3.35 -8.30
N ALA A 190 -6.27 -2.82 -8.94
CA ALA A 190 -6.41 -1.91 -10.07
C ALA A 190 -7.09 -2.57 -11.29
N LYS A 191 -6.72 -3.84 -11.59
CA LYS A 191 -7.28 -4.60 -12.72
C LYS A 191 -8.77 -4.94 -12.52
N GLU A 192 -9.15 -5.24 -11.29
CA GLU A 192 -10.52 -5.64 -10.92
C GLU A 192 -11.38 -4.48 -10.42
N ASN A 193 -10.82 -3.26 -10.37
CA ASN A 193 -11.50 -2.05 -9.87
C ASN A 193 -12.08 -2.25 -8.46
N LEU A 194 -11.27 -2.83 -7.57
CA LEU A 194 -11.64 -3.11 -6.19
C LEU A 194 -11.23 -1.97 -5.25
N SER A 195 -11.77 -2.01 -4.03
CA SER A 195 -11.36 -1.11 -2.96
C SER A 195 -9.88 -1.29 -2.62
N MET A 196 -9.23 -0.21 -2.19
CA MET A 196 -7.90 -0.30 -1.61
C MET A 196 -7.90 -1.15 -0.33
N ILE A 197 -6.71 -1.55 0.10
CA ILE A 197 -6.51 -2.22 1.38
C ILE A 197 -6.18 -1.15 2.42
N HIS A 198 -6.83 -1.23 3.57
CA HIS A 198 -6.55 -0.40 4.75
C HIS A 198 -6.21 -1.33 5.92
N ARG A 199 -5.09 -1.07 6.61
CA ARG A 199 -4.60 -1.87 7.72
C ARG A 199 -4.10 -0.98 8.85
N ASN A 200 -4.77 -1.05 9.99
CA ASN A 200 -4.31 -0.45 11.22
C ASN A 200 -3.28 -1.36 11.91
N GLY A 201 -2.23 -0.81 12.53
CA GLY A 201 -1.25 -1.59 13.29
C GLY A 201 -0.30 -2.46 12.46
N TYR A 202 -0.10 -2.11 11.19
CA TYR A 202 0.78 -2.80 10.27
C TYR A 202 2.26 -2.64 10.65
N SER A 203 3.00 -3.76 10.65
CA SER A 203 4.45 -3.80 10.87
C SER A 203 5.16 -4.18 9.56
N PHE A 204 6.00 -3.28 9.05
CA PHE A 204 6.82 -3.56 7.87
C PHE A 204 7.89 -4.62 8.16
N SER A 205 8.28 -5.37 7.12
CA SER A 205 9.31 -6.42 7.22
C SER A 205 10.42 -6.30 6.19
N GLN A 206 10.24 -5.49 5.14
CA GLN A 206 11.21 -5.31 4.08
C GLN A 206 12.22 -4.24 4.46
N ILE A 207 13.47 -4.61 4.73
CA ILE A 207 14.48 -3.69 5.25
C ILE A 207 14.84 -2.62 4.20
N PRO A 208 14.92 -1.33 4.58
CA PRO A 208 15.33 -0.26 3.68
C PRO A 208 16.72 -0.48 3.06
N HIS A 209 16.87 -0.07 1.80
CA HIS A 209 18.15 -0.14 1.09
C HIS A 209 18.17 0.80 -0.11
N GLY A 210 19.32 1.42 -0.39
CA GLY A 210 19.50 2.29 -1.56
C GLY A 210 18.53 3.47 -1.56
N VAL A 211 17.47 3.40 -2.39
CA VAL A 211 16.40 4.40 -2.43
C VAL A 211 15.06 3.86 -1.92
N TRP A 212 15.01 2.67 -1.33
CA TRP A 212 13.79 1.99 -0.91
C TRP A 212 13.66 2.06 0.60
N GLY A 213 12.56 2.60 1.11
CA GLY A 213 12.30 2.73 2.54
C GLY A 213 11.22 3.77 2.85
N PHE A 214 11.34 4.45 3.99
CA PHE A 214 10.45 5.56 4.36
C PHE A 214 10.74 6.81 3.52
N LYS A 215 9.68 7.41 3.00
CA LYS A 215 9.73 8.43 1.96
C LYS A 215 8.72 9.54 2.20
N ARG A 216 9.11 10.75 1.85
CA ARG A 216 8.23 11.92 1.72
C ARG A 216 8.23 12.41 0.27
N TRP A 217 7.15 13.03 -0.15
CA TRP A 217 7.08 13.76 -1.42
C TRP A 217 8.13 14.86 -1.50
N LYS A 218 8.75 15.01 -2.67
CA LYS A 218 9.44 16.25 -3.01
C LYS A 218 8.41 17.32 -3.32
N TRP A 219 8.66 18.54 -2.87
CA TRP A 219 7.80 19.66 -3.21
C TRP A 219 8.06 20.12 -4.65
N PRO A 220 7.02 20.51 -5.41
CA PRO A 220 7.14 21.00 -6.79
C PRO A 220 8.19 22.08 -7.01
N GLN A 221 8.34 23.01 -6.06
CA GLN A 221 9.34 24.09 -6.14
C GLN A 221 10.78 23.61 -5.87
N HIS A 222 10.95 22.43 -5.28
CA HIS A 222 12.24 21.81 -5.02
C HIS A 222 12.67 20.82 -6.10
N GLU A 223 11.83 20.60 -7.12
CA GLU A 223 12.15 19.74 -8.24
C GLU A 223 13.41 20.19 -8.98
N GLY A 224 14.38 19.28 -9.09
CA GLY A 224 15.71 19.55 -9.67
C GLY A 224 16.77 20.03 -8.68
N MET A 225 16.40 20.33 -7.42
CA MET A 225 17.38 20.57 -6.36
C MET A 225 18.07 19.25 -5.95
N ARG A 226 19.33 19.35 -5.54
CA ARG A 226 20.02 18.22 -4.89
C ARG A 226 19.38 17.99 -3.52
N ASN A 227 19.13 16.73 -3.15
CA ASN A 227 18.49 16.41 -1.87
C ASN A 227 19.22 17.02 -0.66
N ARG A 228 20.56 17.07 -0.68
CA ARG A 228 21.40 17.67 0.38
C ARG A 228 21.30 19.21 0.46
N SER A 229 20.66 19.84 -0.51
CA SER A 229 20.45 21.30 -0.56
C SER A 229 19.00 21.68 -0.22
N LEU A 230 18.17 20.71 0.17
CA LEU A 230 16.81 20.96 0.60
C LEU A 230 16.80 21.61 1.99
N PRO A 231 15.79 22.43 2.30
CA PRO A 231 15.61 22.98 3.66
C PRO A 231 15.53 21.90 4.74
N ASP A 232 16.08 22.18 5.92
CA ASP A 232 16.14 21.23 7.05
C ASP A 232 14.75 20.76 7.52
N GLU A 233 13.72 21.61 7.41
CA GLU A 233 12.32 21.31 7.71
C GLU A 233 11.73 20.15 6.88
N ILE A 234 12.34 19.83 5.74
CA ILE A 234 11.97 18.66 4.92
C ILE A 234 12.41 17.35 5.59
N ASN A 235 13.32 17.42 6.56
CA ASN A 235 13.85 16.28 7.30
C ASN A 235 14.45 15.21 6.37
N TYR A 236 15.10 15.63 5.28
CA TYR A 236 15.85 14.71 4.42
C TYR A 236 16.94 14.01 5.24
N SER A 237 16.99 12.68 5.16
CA SER A 237 18.05 11.89 5.79
C SER A 237 18.18 10.52 5.11
N GLU A 238 19.42 10.03 5.04
CA GLU A 238 19.74 8.68 4.56
C GLU A 238 20.00 7.70 5.73
N GLU A 239 19.77 8.13 6.98
CA GLU A 239 20.10 7.36 8.19
C GLU A 239 19.43 5.98 8.23
N GLN A 240 18.22 5.88 7.69
CA GLN A 240 17.46 4.62 7.66
C GLN A 240 18.22 3.52 6.92
N PHE A 241 19.03 3.84 5.90
CA PHE A 241 19.77 2.84 5.14
C PHE A 241 20.99 2.33 5.91
N LYS A 242 21.66 3.21 6.65
CA LYS A 242 22.76 2.83 7.54
C LYS A 242 22.23 1.96 8.69
N LEU A 243 21.18 2.43 9.37
CA LEU A 243 20.55 1.70 10.46
C LEU A 243 19.99 0.34 10.01
N ALA A 244 19.40 0.28 8.82
CA ALA A 244 18.94 -0.95 8.20
C ALA A 244 20.07 -1.98 8.01
N ASN A 245 21.22 -1.52 7.50
CA ASN A 245 22.40 -2.36 7.32
C ASN A 245 22.96 -2.85 8.66
N ASP A 246 23.01 -1.97 9.66
CA ASP A 246 23.64 -2.27 10.95
C ASP A 246 22.74 -3.15 11.84
N LEU A 247 21.42 -2.95 11.82
CA LEU A 247 20.46 -3.64 12.69
C LEU A 247 19.83 -4.88 12.06
N GLY A 248 19.82 -4.98 10.72
CA GLY A 248 19.17 -6.06 10.00
C GLY A 248 17.71 -6.25 10.40
N LYS A 249 17.34 -7.45 10.84
CA LYS A 249 15.96 -7.77 11.27
C LYS A 249 15.46 -6.90 12.44
N LYS A 250 16.36 -6.34 13.25
CA LYS A 250 16.00 -5.47 14.39
C LYS A 250 15.66 -4.03 13.97
N PHE A 251 15.85 -3.67 12.70
CA PHE A 251 15.59 -2.31 12.21
C PHE A 251 14.17 -1.82 12.52
N PHE A 252 13.14 -2.63 12.23
CA PHE A 252 11.76 -2.20 12.47
C PHE A 252 11.39 -2.14 13.95
N ARG A 253 12.04 -2.93 14.81
CA ARG A 253 11.93 -2.76 16.27
C ARG A 253 12.47 -1.40 16.70
N TYR A 254 13.65 -1.02 16.20
CA TYR A 254 14.21 0.31 16.44
C TYR A 254 13.30 1.44 15.95
N VAL A 255 12.73 1.32 14.75
CA VAL A 255 11.78 2.32 14.22
C VAL A 255 10.55 2.43 15.12
N LYS A 256 9.95 1.31 15.49
CA LYS A 256 8.80 1.26 16.40
C LYS A 256 9.13 1.93 17.73
N ASP A 257 10.25 1.59 18.34
CA ASP A 257 10.69 2.15 19.63
C ASP A 257 10.99 3.64 19.57
N LYS A 258 11.48 4.13 18.43
CA LYS A 258 11.74 5.55 18.21
C LYS A 258 10.47 6.36 17.99
N LEU A 259 9.42 5.75 17.44
CA LEU A 259 8.16 6.39 17.07
C LEU A 259 7.04 6.23 18.10
N LYS A 260 7.12 5.26 19.00
CA LYS A 260 6.10 5.05 20.04
C LYS A 260 6.04 6.24 21.00
N THR A 261 4.83 6.63 21.36
CA THR A 261 4.56 7.64 22.39
C THR A 261 4.09 7.01 23.70
N VAL A 262 3.67 5.74 23.66
CA VAL A 262 3.17 4.98 24.80
C VAL A 262 3.83 3.59 24.81
N THR A 263 4.25 3.14 26.00
CA THR A 263 4.65 1.75 26.21
C THR A 263 3.39 0.91 26.37
N GLU A 264 3.29 -0.15 25.59
CA GLU A 264 2.13 -1.05 25.57
C GLU A 264 2.19 -2.04 26.73
N ALA A 265 1.07 -2.23 27.44
CA ALA A 265 0.98 -3.25 28.48
C ALA A 265 0.98 -4.67 27.86
N PRO A 266 1.50 -5.71 28.54
CA PRO A 266 1.54 -7.08 28.00
C PRO A 266 0.17 -7.61 27.53
N GLN A 267 -0.88 -7.35 28.30
CA GLN A 267 -2.27 -7.69 27.92
C GLN A 267 -2.67 -7.02 26.59
N GLU A 268 -2.53 -5.69 26.51
CA GLU A 268 -2.90 -4.91 25.32
C GLU A 268 -2.12 -5.35 24.09
N LEU A 269 -0.82 -5.65 24.28
CA LEU A 269 0.08 -6.13 23.23
C LEU A 269 -0.45 -7.43 22.63
N LEU A 270 -0.70 -8.46 23.45
CA LEU A 270 -1.14 -9.76 22.96
C LEU A 270 -2.52 -9.66 22.31
N GLU A 271 -3.48 -8.99 22.95
CA GLU A 271 -4.81 -8.76 22.38
C GLU A 271 -4.78 -8.06 21.03
N ARG A 272 -4.02 -6.96 20.92
CA ARG A 272 -3.89 -6.23 19.67
C ARG A 272 -3.28 -7.12 18.60
N LYS A 273 -2.22 -7.87 18.94
CA LYS A 273 -1.56 -8.77 17.99
C LYS A 273 -2.49 -9.90 17.54
N PHE A 274 -3.32 -10.45 18.42
CA PHE A 274 -4.36 -11.40 18.02
C PHE A 274 -5.34 -10.81 17.00
N ARG A 275 -5.85 -9.60 17.27
CA ARG A 275 -6.76 -8.91 16.34
C ARG A 275 -6.09 -8.70 14.97
N LEU A 276 -4.83 -8.28 14.96
CA LEU A 276 -4.04 -8.10 13.74
C LEU A 276 -3.83 -9.41 12.99
N LEU A 277 -3.38 -10.48 13.67
CA LEU A 277 -3.20 -11.79 13.06
C LEU A 277 -4.51 -12.33 12.48
N CYS A 278 -5.63 -12.10 13.15
CA CYS A 278 -6.92 -12.51 12.64
C CYS A 278 -7.30 -11.78 11.34
N VAL A 279 -7.13 -10.47 11.30
CA VAL A 279 -7.37 -9.67 10.09
C VAL A 279 -6.46 -10.16 8.96
N GLU A 280 -5.16 -10.30 9.19
CA GLU A 280 -4.22 -10.74 8.14
C GLU A 280 -4.51 -12.18 7.66
N SER A 281 -4.96 -13.05 8.57
CA SER A 281 -5.35 -14.42 8.24
C SER A 281 -6.62 -14.48 7.38
N ARG A 282 -7.58 -13.59 7.65
CA ARG A 282 -8.82 -13.47 6.87
C ARG A 282 -8.60 -12.78 5.53
N ASP A 283 -7.75 -11.76 5.46
CA ASP A 283 -7.37 -11.08 4.21
C ASP A 283 -6.82 -12.07 3.17
N ARG A 284 -6.11 -13.11 3.63
CA ARG A 284 -5.61 -14.17 2.76
C ARG A 284 -6.72 -14.87 1.96
N ILE A 285 -7.92 -14.98 2.52
CA ILE A 285 -9.11 -15.56 1.84
C ILE A 285 -9.37 -14.83 0.53
N GLU A 286 -9.43 -13.50 0.59
CA GLU A 286 -9.72 -12.68 -0.58
C GLU A 286 -8.67 -12.88 -1.67
N TYR A 287 -7.38 -12.84 -1.31
CA TYR A 287 -6.28 -12.99 -2.27
C TYR A 287 -6.21 -14.37 -2.91
N VAL A 288 -6.46 -15.42 -2.14
CA VAL A 288 -6.49 -16.79 -2.66
C VAL A 288 -7.68 -16.98 -3.59
N ASN A 289 -8.85 -16.45 -3.21
CA ASN A 289 -10.07 -16.55 -4.00
C ASN A 289 -9.96 -15.79 -5.32
N GLN A 290 -9.42 -14.56 -5.33
CA GLN A 290 -9.15 -13.80 -6.57
C GLN A 290 -8.30 -14.64 -7.55
N GLY A 291 -7.18 -15.20 -7.07
CA GLY A 291 -6.32 -16.01 -7.92
C GLY A 291 -6.97 -17.32 -8.39
N TYR A 292 -7.76 -17.97 -7.52
CA TYR A 292 -8.51 -19.16 -7.88
C TYR A 292 -9.57 -18.89 -8.95
N LEU A 293 -10.37 -17.83 -8.77
CA LEU A 293 -11.40 -17.43 -9.72
C LEU A 293 -10.79 -17.07 -11.09
N HIS A 294 -9.68 -16.32 -11.10
CA HIS A 294 -8.95 -16.04 -12.34
C HIS A 294 -8.41 -17.33 -13.00
N HIS A 295 -7.86 -18.26 -12.20
CA HIS A 295 -7.39 -19.55 -12.73
C HIS A 295 -8.52 -20.34 -13.39
N MET A 296 -9.70 -20.39 -12.76
CA MET A 296 -10.88 -21.06 -13.32
C MET A 296 -11.40 -20.35 -14.58
N ALA A 297 -11.41 -19.02 -14.60
CA ALA A 297 -11.81 -18.24 -15.77
C ALA A 297 -10.90 -18.47 -16.99
N THR A 298 -9.62 -18.84 -16.77
CA THR A 298 -8.69 -19.22 -17.84
C THR A 298 -8.75 -20.70 -18.24
N ASN A 299 -9.75 -21.44 -17.74
CA ASN A 299 -9.91 -22.89 -17.93
C ASN A 299 -8.66 -23.68 -17.50
N GLY A 300 -8.05 -23.29 -16.37
CA GLY A 300 -6.89 -23.98 -15.81
C GLY A 300 -5.56 -23.75 -16.53
N LYS A 301 -5.48 -22.80 -17.49
CA LYS A 301 -4.22 -22.49 -18.18
C LYS A 301 -3.19 -21.92 -17.20
N CYS A 302 -1.92 -22.23 -17.43
CA CYS A 302 -0.84 -21.65 -16.64
C CYS A 302 -0.81 -20.13 -16.81
N MET A 303 -0.99 -19.41 -15.69
CA MET A 303 -0.83 -17.97 -15.64
C MET A 303 0.52 -17.49 -16.19
N ASN A 304 0.46 -16.44 -17.01
CA ASN A 304 1.65 -15.75 -17.51
C ASN A 304 2.29 -14.90 -16.38
N TYR A 305 3.33 -14.13 -16.70
CA TYR A 305 4.01 -13.32 -15.69
C TYR A 305 3.08 -12.28 -15.03
N ALA A 306 2.29 -11.56 -15.82
CA ALA A 306 1.42 -10.50 -15.32
C ALA A 306 0.33 -11.08 -14.41
N ASP A 307 -0.29 -12.18 -14.82
CA ASP A 307 -1.29 -12.87 -14.00
C ASP A 307 -0.65 -13.46 -12.73
N TYR A 308 0.53 -14.05 -12.83
CA TYR A 308 1.22 -14.56 -11.64
C TYR A 308 1.60 -13.44 -10.67
N ASP A 309 2.10 -12.32 -11.17
CA ASP A 309 2.45 -11.16 -10.35
C ASP A 309 1.22 -10.58 -9.65
N ALA A 310 0.05 -10.58 -10.32
CA ALA A 310 -1.21 -10.12 -9.74
C ALA A 310 -1.80 -11.09 -8.71
N TYR A 311 -1.78 -12.39 -8.98
CA TYR A 311 -2.62 -13.37 -8.27
C TYR A 311 -1.87 -14.35 -7.35
N SER A 312 -0.54 -14.39 -7.42
CA SER A 312 0.26 -15.20 -6.49
C SER A 312 0.27 -14.57 -5.08
N THR A 313 0.51 -15.39 -4.06
CA THR A 313 0.56 -14.94 -2.66
C THR A 313 1.93 -15.04 -1.94
N PRO A 314 3.09 -15.25 -2.58
CA PRO A 314 4.33 -15.57 -1.84
C PRO A 314 4.82 -14.42 -0.95
N ALA A 315 4.66 -13.16 -1.38
CA ALA A 315 5.00 -12.01 -0.55
C ALA A 315 4.02 -11.85 0.63
N ARG A 316 2.74 -12.13 0.40
CA ARG A 316 1.67 -12.04 1.40
C ARG A 316 1.80 -13.16 2.44
N ASP A 317 2.05 -14.38 1.99
CA ASP A 317 2.28 -15.55 2.85
C ASP A 317 3.55 -15.37 3.70
N ALA A 318 4.63 -14.82 3.12
CA ALA A 318 5.84 -14.47 3.87
C ALA A 318 5.60 -13.35 4.89
N ALA A 319 4.80 -12.34 4.55
CA ALA A 319 4.44 -11.27 5.48
C ALA A 319 3.60 -11.79 6.66
N LEU A 320 2.61 -12.64 6.37
CA LEU A 320 1.77 -13.29 7.39
C LEU A 320 2.60 -14.20 8.30
N LEU A 321 3.50 -15.02 7.74
CA LEU A 321 4.44 -15.82 8.53
C LEU A 321 5.28 -14.93 9.44
N ALA A 322 5.85 -13.84 8.92
CA ALA A 322 6.64 -12.91 9.71
C ALA A 322 5.82 -12.23 10.83
N SER A 323 4.51 -12.02 10.63
CA SER A 323 3.61 -11.51 11.68
C SER A 323 3.43 -12.54 12.80
N TYR A 324 3.23 -13.82 12.46
CA TYR A 324 3.19 -14.89 13.45
C TYR A 324 4.52 -15.08 14.18
N GLU A 325 5.65 -14.99 13.49
CA GLU A 325 6.99 -15.08 14.10
C GLU A 325 7.22 -13.91 15.09
N ARG A 326 6.78 -12.69 14.74
CA ARG A 326 6.84 -11.56 15.68
C ARG A 326 5.93 -11.75 16.88
N PHE A 327 4.73 -12.30 16.69
CA PHE A 327 3.86 -12.65 17.79
C PHE A 327 4.48 -13.71 18.72
N GLU A 328 5.13 -14.72 18.14
CA GLU A 328 5.90 -15.72 18.90
C GLU A 328 7.05 -15.06 19.70
N GLU A 329 7.76 -14.09 19.11
CA GLU A 329 8.78 -13.31 19.82
C GLU A 329 8.19 -12.50 20.98
N ASP A 330 7.12 -11.74 20.73
CA ASP A 330 6.44 -10.88 21.71
C ASP A 330 5.91 -11.73 22.88
N TYR A 331 5.27 -12.87 22.62
CA TYR A 331 4.82 -13.81 23.65
C TYR A 331 5.98 -14.36 24.48
N LYS A 332 7.07 -14.79 23.83
CA LYS A 332 8.24 -15.31 24.53
C LYS A 332 8.93 -14.25 25.38
N GLU A 333 8.87 -12.98 24.98
CA GLU A 333 9.39 -11.86 25.76
C GLU A 333 8.56 -11.65 27.03
N VAL A 334 7.23 -11.67 26.94
CA VAL A 334 6.33 -11.62 28.11
C VAL A 334 6.65 -12.74 29.12
N VAL A 335 6.80 -13.98 28.64
CA VAL A 335 7.15 -15.13 29.49
C VAL A 335 8.55 -14.99 30.09
N LYS A 336 9.53 -14.61 29.27
CA LYS A 336 10.92 -14.46 29.72
C LYS A 336 11.08 -13.37 30.79
N GLU A 337 10.31 -12.30 30.70
CA GLU A 337 10.36 -11.17 31.64
C GLU A 337 9.53 -11.40 32.91
N GLY A 338 8.84 -12.54 33.04
CA GLY A 338 8.02 -12.82 34.21
C GLY A 338 6.74 -11.98 34.25
N LEU A 339 6.25 -11.53 33.09
CA LEU A 339 5.11 -10.62 32.96
C LEU A 339 3.78 -11.36 32.74
N GLU A 340 3.77 -12.69 32.84
CA GLU A 340 2.56 -13.52 32.63
C GLU A 340 1.45 -13.15 33.61
N GLY A 341 1.79 -12.78 34.84
CA GLY A 341 0.81 -12.35 35.85
C GLY A 341 0.11 -11.03 35.52
N LEU A 342 0.55 -10.32 34.47
CA LEU A 342 -0.08 -9.09 33.95
C LEU A 342 -0.97 -9.36 32.73
N VAL A 343 -1.16 -10.63 32.36
CA VAL A 343 -1.96 -11.07 31.22
C VAL A 343 -3.06 -12.00 31.73
N ASP A 344 -4.28 -11.83 31.21
CA ASP A 344 -5.38 -12.73 31.51
C ASP A 344 -5.05 -14.16 31.09
N TYR A 345 -5.40 -15.12 31.94
CA TYR A 345 -5.09 -16.54 31.73
C TYR A 345 -5.53 -17.06 30.35
N GLU A 346 -6.74 -16.68 29.92
CA GLU A 346 -7.28 -17.08 28.61
C GLU A 346 -6.44 -16.55 27.43
N ILE A 347 -6.00 -15.30 27.51
CA ILE A 347 -5.15 -14.65 26.49
C ILE A 347 -3.78 -15.32 26.44
N LEU A 348 -3.21 -15.63 27.61
CA LEU A 348 -1.92 -16.28 27.72
C LEU A 348 -1.95 -17.71 27.17
N GLU A 349 -2.98 -18.49 27.51
CA GLU A 349 -3.14 -19.86 27.01
C GLU A 349 -3.42 -19.90 25.51
N MET A 350 -4.21 -18.97 24.97
CA MET A 350 -4.37 -18.84 23.52
C MET A 350 -3.05 -18.47 22.83
N ALA A 351 -2.22 -17.61 23.45
CA ALA A 351 -0.95 -17.19 22.87
C ALA A 351 0.03 -18.36 22.81
N LYS A 352 0.12 -19.09 23.91
CA LYS A 352 0.85 -20.35 24.01
C LYS A 352 0.37 -21.35 22.96
N ALA A 353 -0.94 -21.56 22.83
CA ALA A 353 -1.51 -22.50 21.89
C ALA A 353 -1.22 -22.15 20.42
N ILE A 354 -1.15 -20.86 20.06
CA ILE A 354 -0.67 -20.45 18.73
C ILE A 354 0.79 -20.86 18.52
N VAL A 355 1.65 -20.57 19.51
CA VAL A 355 3.10 -20.75 19.37
C VAL A 355 3.53 -22.23 19.42
N GLU A 356 2.96 -22.98 20.36
CA GLU A 356 3.36 -24.35 20.70
C GLU A 356 2.47 -25.40 20.06
N GLY A 357 1.27 -25.01 19.61
CA GLY A 357 0.23 -25.91 19.12
C GLY A 357 -0.90 -26.07 20.13
N VAL A 358 -2.04 -26.54 19.64
CA VAL A 358 -3.26 -26.74 20.43
C VAL A 358 -3.71 -28.18 20.34
N GLU A 359 -4.22 -28.72 21.45
CA GLU A 359 -4.86 -30.03 21.48
C GLU A 359 -6.26 -29.94 20.86
N VAL A 360 -6.60 -30.95 20.04
CA VAL A 360 -7.89 -31.05 19.39
C VAL A 360 -9.00 -31.22 20.44
N ASP A 361 -10.11 -30.52 20.25
CA ASP A 361 -11.30 -30.46 21.11
C ASP A 361 -11.08 -29.81 22.49
N SER A 362 -9.90 -29.25 22.75
CA SER A 362 -9.63 -28.48 23.97
C SER A 362 -10.45 -27.18 24.05
N GLU A 363 -10.67 -26.66 25.26
CA GLU A 363 -11.38 -25.38 25.42
C GLU A 363 -10.62 -24.23 24.74
N VAL A 364 -9.27 -24.26 24.81
CA VAL A 364 -8.41 -23.29 24.13
C VAL A 364 -8.59 -23.34 22.60
N GLU A 365 -8.81 -24.51 21.99
CA GLU A 365 -9.13 -24.60 20.56
C GLU A 365 -10.46 -23.90 20.25
N LYS A 366 -11.48 -24.11 21.08
CA LYS A 366 -12.78 -23.44 20.92
C LYS A 366 -12.64 -21.93 21.06
N ASP A 367 -11.84 -21.46 22.01
CA ASP A 367 -11.57 -20.04 22.21
C ASP A 367 -10.81 -19.43 21.03
N LEU A 368 -9.84 -20.15 20.48
CA LEU A 368 -9.16 -19.74 19.24
C LEU A 368 -10.13 -19.63 18.05
N TYR A 369 -11.12 -20.53 17.93
CA TYR A 369 -12.17 -20.41 16.91
C TYR A 369 -13.11 -19.22 17.17
N LYS A 370 -13.47 -18.95 18.43
CA LYS A 370 -14.28 -17.78 18.81
C LYS A 370 -13.54 -16.49 18.47
N LEU A 371 -12.25 -16.43 18.78
CA LEU A 371 -11.37 -15.30 18.53
C LEU A 371 -11.17 -15.06 17.02
N CYS A 372 -10.82 -16.12 16.28
CA CYS A 372 -10.65 -16.03 14.84
C CYS A 372 -10.89 -17.35 14.11
N SER A 373 -12.06 -17.45 13.48
CA SER A 373 -12.37 -18.53 12.54
C SER A 373 -12.07 -18.10 11.10
N VAL A 374 -11.07 -18.71 10.49
CA VAL A 374 -10.72 -18.51 9.07
C VAL A 374 -11.53 -19.51 8.24
N LYS A 375 -12.73 -19.13 7.79
CA LYS A 375 -13.56 -19.94 6.89
C LYS A 375 -13.07 -19.77 5.45
N TYR A 376 -12.27 -20.71 4.95
CA TYR A 376 -11.62 -20.61 3.64
C TYR A 376 -12.30 -21.44 2.53
N MET A 377 -13.22 -22.34 2.89
CA MET A 377 -14.14 -23.03 1.98
C MET A 377 -15.48 -23.25 2.69
N ASP A 378 -16.52 -23.66 1.96
CA ASP A 378 -17.89 -23.78 2.50
C ASP A 378 -17.98 -24.64 3.77
N ASP A 379 -17.27 -25.77 3.78
CA ASP A 379 -17.25 -26.74 4.88
C ASP A 379 -15.89 -26.78 5.61
N LYS A 380 -15.01 -25.80 5.36
CA LYS A 380 -13.68 -25.78 5.98
C LYS A 380 -13.36 -24.47 6.66
N LYS A 381 -12.94 -24.59 7.90
CA LYS A 381 -12.41 -23.52 8.73
C LYS A 381 -11.11 -23.98 9.40
N MET A 382 -10.30 -23.03 9.82
CA MET A 382 -9.15 -23.26 10.68
C MET A 382 -9.03 -22.08 11.65
N HIS A 383 -8.44 -22.32 12.82
CA HIS A 383 -8.07 -21.28 13.76
C HIS A 383 -6.61 -20.82 13.53
N MET A 384 -6.17 -19.77 14.23
CA MET A 384 -4.85 -19.15 14.02
C MET A 384 -3.68 -20.11 14.30
N ALA A 385 -3.73 -20.92 15.36
CA ALA A 385 -2.67 -21.89 15.66
C ALA A 385 -2.48 -22.92 14.53
N GLU A 386 -3.57 -23.41 13.93
CA GLU A 386 -3.48 -24.34 12.80
C GLU A 386 -2.89 -23.64 11.57
N LEU A 387 -3.34 -22.43 11.26
CA LEU A 387 -2.80 -21.66 10.13
C LEU A 387 -1.30 -21.40 10.30
N TYR A 388 -0.87 -21.02 11.51
CA TYR A 388 0.55 -20.80 11.79
C TYR A 388 1.38 -22.07 11.59
N ARG A 389 0.92 -23.20 12.14
CA ARG A 389 1.55 -24.52 11.92
C ARG A 389 1.68 -24.84 10.42
N ARG A 390 0.63 -24.62 9.63
CA ARG A 390 0.64 -24.90 8.19
C ARG A 390 1.58 -23.95 7.42
N LEU A 391 1.65 -22.67 7.81
CA LEU A 391 2.60 -21.70 7.24
C LEU A 391 4.05 -22.08 7.55
N LYS A 392 4.36 -22.29 8.83
CA LYS A 392 5.70 -22.65 9.33
C LYS A 392 6.20 -23.97 8.72
N GLY A 393 5.27 -24.91 8.49
CA GLY A 393 5.56 -26.19 7.81
C GLY A 393 5.62 -26.14 6.28
N GLY A 394 5.43 -24.98 5.64
CA GLY A 394 5.45 -24.86 4.17
C GLY A 394 4.31 -25.61 3.46
N LEU A 395 3.21 -25.88 4.18
CA LEU A 395 2.08 -26.66 3.67
C LEU A 395 1.20 -25.84 2.73
N LEU A 396 1.14 -24.52 2.91
CA LEU A 396 0.41 -23.62 2.02
C LEU A 396 1.13 -23.48 0.68
N SER A 397 0.36 -23.44 -0.41
CA SER A 397 0.86 -23.00 -1.70
C SER A 397 0.57 -21.54 -1.96
N SER A 398 1.62 -20.82 -2.35
CA SER A 398 1.53 -19.45 -2.86
C SER A 398 1.28 -19.36 -4.36
N HIS A 399 1.23 -20.51 -5.06
CA HIS A 399 1.15 -20.57 -6.51
C HIS A 399 -0.29 -20.33 -6.99
N PRO A 400 -0.57 -19.39 -7.90
CA PRO A 400 -1.94 -19.03 -8.25
C PRO A 400 -2.67 -20.07 -9.10
N ASN A 401 -1.94 -20.92 -9.83
CA ASN A 401 -2.48 -22.09 -10.55
C ASN A 401 -2.75 -23.32 -9.64
N ASP A 402 -2.55 -23.24 -8.33
CA ASP A 402 -2.93 -24.32 -7.41
C ASP A 402 -4.38 -24.16 -6.96
N LEU A 403 -5.08 -25.29 -6.80
CA LEU A 403 -6.46 -25.32 -6.32
C LEU A 403 -6.52 -25.02 -4.80
N LEU A 404 -7.72 -24.66 -4.32
CA LEU A 404 -7.95 -24.26 -2.93
C LEU A 404 -7.33 -25.23 -1.90
N PRO A 405 -7.45 -26.56 -2.00
CA PRO A 405 -6.84 -27.47 -1.03
C PRO A 405 -5.32 -27.32 -0.90
N GLN A 406 -4.60 -27.11 -2.01
CA GLN A 406 -3.16 -26.86 -1.99
C GLN A 406 -2.84 -25.46 -1.49
N ARG A 407 -3.64 -24.46 -1.87
CA ARG A 407 -3.47 -23.06 -1.42
C ARG A 407 -3.63 -22.92 0.09
N TRP A 408 -4.42 -23.78 0.73
CA TRP A 408 -4.66 -23.77 2.18
C TRP A 408 -3.93 -24.87 2.95
N GLY A 409 -3.16 -25.72 2.26
CA GLY A 409 -2.36 -26.76 2.91
C GLY A 409 -3.15 -27.95 3.44
N ASP A 410 -4.35 -28.19 2.93
CA ASP A 410 -5.08 -29.45 3.16
C ASP A 410 -4.36 -30.64 2.54
N THR A 411 -3.62 -30.37 1.46
CA THR A 411 -2.80 -31.36 0.78
C THR A 411 -1.63 -30.69 0.07
N THR A 412 -0.49 -31.36 0.05
CA THR A 412 0.66 -30.97 -0.79
C THR A 412 0.69 -31.76 -2.10
N ARG A 413 -0.24 -32.72 -2.28
CA ARG A 413 -0.34 -33.54 -3.48
C ARG A 413 -0.90 -32.73 -4.66
N ASN A 414 -0.49 -33.11 -5.86
CA ASN A 414 -0.97 -32.54 -7.13
C ASN A 414 -0.82 -31.02 -7.23
N ARG A 415 0.19 -30.43 -6.58
CA ARG A 415 0.59 -29.05 -6.87
C ARG A 415 0.96 -28.93 -8.34
N THR A 416 0.63 -27.80 -8.92
CA THR A 416 0.80 -27.46 -10.32
C THR A 416 2.27 -27.56 -10.75
N LYS A 417 2.48 -27.95 -12.02
CA LYS A 417 3.78 -27.92 -12.69
C LYS A 417 4.01 -26.63 -13.47
N CYS A 418 3.06 -25.68 -13.39
CA CYS A 418 3.20 -24.38 -14.02
C CYS A 418 4.45 -23.64 -13.50
N LYS A 419 4.97 -22.74 -14.34
CA LYS A 419 6.19 -22.00 -14.05
C LYS A 419 6.00 -21.07 -12.84
N VAL A 420 6.90 -21.20 -11.85
CA VAL A 420 7.12 -20.18 -10.83
C VAL A 420 7.93 -19.04 -11.45
N TRP A 421 7.40 -17.83 -11.33
CA TRP A 421 7.96 -16.69 -12.02
C TRP A 421 8.99 -15.91 -11.19
N TYR A 422 9.09 -16.14 -9.88
CA TYR A 422 10.08 -15.51 -9.01
C TYR A 422 10.35 -16.24 -7.68
#